data_AF-A0A9P3IVB7-F1
#
_entry.id   AF-A0A9P3IVB7-F1
#
_cell.length_a   1.000
_cell.length_b   1.000
_cell.length_c   1.000
_cell.angle_alpha   90.00
_cell.angle_beta   90.00
_cell.angle_gamma   90.00
#
_symmetry.space_group_name_H-M   'P 1'
#
loop_
_entity.id
_entity.type
_entity.pdbx_description
1 polymer ?
#
loop_
_entity_poly.entity_id
_entity_poly.type
_entity_poly.pdbx_seq_one_letter_code
_entity_poly.pdbx_strand_id
1 'polypeptide(L)'
;MKVPSFGSLRSSVKSAPMLLNLSSRSSSFCAGGAAVVPAKDGVNRRIAAAPHTAGPCVTSSHSPDASRFSNAASPTRSISRSAVTSAAAAARGAAFPALRISSSSQRSRAWQNVLKRLPTLETSQKSFQALLVAAAAAEGETAPANEAALIDGKAIAEEIKREIAAEVKRLQALPGAHLTPGLAVVLVGDRKDSQSYVRMKKAACAETGITSFGVDLPADVSEEEVVAAVKELNDNPDVHGVLVQLPLPKHINAERVLSAVSIDKDVDGFHPINIGQLAMAGRKPLFVPCTPKGCIELLIRSKVPMEGKRAVVIGRSNIVGTPAAMLLQRNNATVTVVHSRTKDPPSITREADIVIAAAGVPNLVRANWLKPGCVVIDVGINPVDDPSSKRGYRLVGDVCFEEAKHIASAITPVPGGVGPMTIAMLLSNTLEAAKRSKGVQLE
;
A
#
# COMPACT_ATOMS: atom_id res chain seq x y z
N MET A 1 -31.85 39.71 37.65
CA MET A 1 -32.84 39.26 36.66
C MET A 1 -33.36 37.89 37.06
N LYS A 2 -34.68 37.72 37.00
CA LYS A 2 -35.46 36.60 37.54
C LYS A 2 -35.13 35.25 36.88
N VAL A 3 -34.94 34.22 37.72
CA VAL A 3 -35.51 32.86 37.57
C VAL A 3 -36.95 32.89 38.17
N PRO A 4 -37.86 31.87 38.12
CA PRO A 4 -37.82 30.53 37.49
C PRO A 4 -39.21 30.01 36.95
N SER A 5 -39.28 28.68 36.73
CA SER A 5 -40.41 27.75 36.99
C SER A 5 -41.09 27.15 35.75
N PHE A 6 -41.64 25.94 35.73
CA PHE A 6 -41.58 24.68 36.50
C PHE A 6 -42.39 23.68 35.63
N GLY A 7 -42.08 22.38 35.64
CA GLY A 7 -42.83 21.40 34.83
C GLY A 7 -42.54 19.96 35.22
N SER A 8 -43.37 19.46 36.13
CA SER A 8 -43.26 18.21 36.89
C SER A 8 -43.60 16.91 36.13
N LEU A 9 -43.23 15.77 36.76
CA LEU A 9 -43.92 14.46 36.80
C LEU A 9 -43.68 13.41 35.67
N ARG A 10 -42.90 12.35 35.97
CA ARG A 10 -43.39 11.07 36.56
C ARG A 10 -42.30 10.01 36.75
N SER A 11 -42.53 9.25 37.81
CA SER A 11 -41.78 8.16 38.43
C SER A 11 -41.78 6.83 37.65
N SER A 12 -40.69 6.07 37.76
CA SER A 12 -40.76 4.68 38.23
C SER A 12 -39.43 4.16 38.75
N VAL A 13 -39.53 3.63 39.96
CA VAL A 13 -38.52 2.96 40.78
C VAL A 13 -38.38 1.50 40.32
N LYS A 14 -37.15 0.96 40.35
CA LYS A 14 -36.77 -0.40 40.77
C LYS A 14 -35.24 -0.53 40.61
N SER A 15 -34.48 -0.24 41.67
CA SER A 15 -33.97 -1.21 42.67
C SER A 15 -32.79 -2.06 42.14
N ALA A 16 -31.61 -1.75 42.65
CA ALA A 16 -30.42 -2.61 42.67
C ALA A 16 -30.68 -3.94 43.41
N PRO A 17 -29.73 -4.88 43.34
CA PRO A 17 -28.95 -5.04 44.56
C PRO A 17 -27.44 -5.13 44.34
N MET A 18 -26.78 -4.52 45.31
CA MET A 18 -25.40 -4.66 45.72
C MET A 18 -25.22 -6.00 46.44
N LEU A 19 -24.10 -6.71 46.23
CA LEU A 19 -23.51 -7.57 47.26
C LEU A 19 -21.99 -7.56 47.14
N LEU A 20 -21.41 -7.10 48.24
CA LEU A 20 -20.01 -6.94 48.60
C LEU A 20 -19.36 -8.27 49.06
N ASN A 21 -18.04 -8.19 49.23
CA ASN A 21 -17.21 -8.85 50.27
C ASN A 21 -16.63 -10.26 50.03
N LEU A 22 -15.40 -10.60 50.47
CA LEU A 22 -14.22 -9.86 50.98
C LEU A 22 -13.07 -10.88 51.17
N SER A 23 -11.86 -10.36 51.37
CA SER A 23 -10.70 -10.96 52.07
C SER A 23 -9.66 -11.68 51.18
N SER A 24 -8.35 -11.66 51.45
CA SER A 24 -7.48 -10.89 52.37
C SER A 24 -6.02 -11.33 52.15
N ARG A 25 -5.08 -10.48 52.62
CA ARG A 25 -3.62 -10.65 52.95
C ARG A 25 -2.72 -9.72 52.13
N SER A 26 -2.25 -8.57 52.65
CA SER A 26 -1.13 -8.33 53.61
C SER A 26 0.22 -8.85 53.09
N SER A 27 1.29 -8.09 52.87
CA SER A 27 2.08 -7.20 53.78
C SER A 27 3.07 -6.35 52.93
N SER A 28 3.26 -5.02 53.08
CA SER A 28 3.98 -4.21 54.10
C SER A 28 5.51 -4.10 53.95
N PHE A 29 6.02 -2.86 54.15
CA PHE A 29 7.40 -2.34 54.33
C PHE A 29 8.23 -2.05 53.05
N CYS A 30 8.93 -0.91 52.86
CA CYS A 30 9.29 0.20 53.76
C CYS A 30 9.61 1.49 52.98
N ALA A 31 9.55 2.63 53.67
CA ALA A 31 9.79 3.99 53.20
C ALA A 31 11.29 4.38 53.16
N GLY A 32 11.61 5.43 52.41
CA GLY A 32 12.89 6.14 52.48
C GLY A 32 13.03 7.20 51.39
N GLY A 33 12.59 8.43 51.68
CA GLY A 33 12.82 9.58 50.80
C GLY A 33 14.15 10.27 51.07
N ALA A 34 14.67 10.98 50.08
CA ALA A 34 15.37 12.26 50.22
C ALA A 34 15.63 12.86 48.84
N ALA A 35 15.14 14.09 48.64
CA ALA A 35 15.46 14.94 47.50
C ALA A 35 16.72 15.76 47.80
N VAL A 36 17.67 15.86 46.87
CA VAL A 36 18.60 17.00 46.74
C VAL A 36 19.06 17.13 45.28
N VAL A 37 18.81 18.30 44.69
CA VAL A 37 19.48 18.95 43.53
C VAL A 37 19.88 20.32 44.07
N PRO A 38 21.10 20.86 43.89
CA PRO A 38 21.60 21.45 42.62
C PRO A 38 23.13 21.24 42.44
N ALA A 39 23.90 21.72 41.46
CA ALA A 39 23.80 22.76 40.47
C ALA A 39 24.81 22.48 39.31
N LYS A 40 24.77 23.37 38.32
CA LYS A 40 25.62 23.55 37.13
C LYS A 40 27.13 23.34 37.33
N ASP A 41 27.81 22.79 36.32
CA ASP A 41 28.84 23.51 35.55
C ASP A 41 29.29 22.73 34.31
N GLY A 42 29.50 23.45 33.21
CA GLY A 42 30.07 22.91 31.98
C GLY A 42 31.58 22.75 32.07
N VAL A 43 32.15 21.98 31.15
CA VAL A 43 33.36 22.31 30.36
C VAL A 43 33.79 21.07 29.57
N ASN A 44 33.87 21.27 28.26
CA ASN A 44 34.71 20.59 27.27
C ASN A 44 35.87 19.75 27.83
N ARG A 45 35.94 18.46 27.47
CA ARG A 45 37.23 17.77 27.32
C ARG A 45 37.28 16.95 26.04
N ARG A 46 38.04 17.50 25.09
CA ARG A 46 38.73 16.77 24.02
C ARG A 46 39.67 15.75 24.66
N ILE A 47 39.67 14.51 24.17
CA ILE A 47 40.76 13.56 24.41
C ILE A 47 41.43 13.32 23.06
N ALA A 48 42.70 13.70 22.97
CA ALA A 48 43.61 13.36 21.90
C ALA A 48 44.60 12.30 22.39
N ALA A 49 44.93 11.39 21.45
CA ALA A 49 46.03 10.42 21.30
C ALA A 49 47.14 10.39 22.39
N ALA A 50 47.81 9.26 22.67
CA ALA A 50 48.52 8.40 21.72
C ALA A 50 49.05 7.10 22.42
N PRO A 51 50.07 6.35 21.90
CA PRO A 51 50.01 4.91 21.62
C PRO A 51 50.94 4.08 22.53
N HIS A 52 51.07 2.75 22.32
CA HIS A 52 52.29 1.93 22.47
C HIS A 52 51.92 0.43 22.35
N THR A 53 52.24 -0.23 21.24
CA THR A 53 53.44 -1.06 20.92
C THR A 53 53.31 -2.56 21.24
N ALA A 54 53.71 -3.32 20.22
CA ALA A 54 53.70 -4.77 20.03
C ALA A 54 54.62 -5.60 20.96
N GLY A 55 54.31 -6.90 21.03
CA GLY A 55 55.21 -8.00 21.43
C GLY A 55 54.49 -9.37 21.30
N PRO A 56 55.20 -10.49 20.97
CA PRO A 56 54.73 -11.38 19.89
C PRO A 56 54.49 -12.86 20.24
N CYS A 57 53.84 -13.55 19.28
CA CYS A 57 53.96 -14.95 18.81
C CYS A 57 53.73 -16.13 19.78
N VAL A 58 52.87 -17.10 19.42
CA VAL A 58 53.24 -18.50 19.06
C VAL A 58 52.06 -19.18 18.31
N THR A 59 52.44 -19.92 17.28
CA THR A 59 51.70 -20.79 16.36
C THR A 59 50.97 -21.99 16.98
N SER A 60 49.87 -22.44 16.39
CA SER A 60 49.76 -23.84 15.89
C SER A 60 48.50 -24.05 15.04
N SER A 61 48.76 -24.67 13.89
CA SER A 61 47.83 -25.27 12.95
C SER A 61 47.13 -26.51 13.56
N HIS A 62 45.93 -26.84 13.06
CA HIS A 62 45.56 -28.16 12.52
C HIS A 62 44.06 -28.18 12.18
N SER A 63 43.75 -28.31 10.88
CA SER A 63 42.60 -29.07 10.38
C SER A 63 43.15 -30.42 9.93
N PRO A 64 42.37 -31.51 10.04
CA PRO A 64 41.59 -31.95 8.89
C PRO A 64 40.24 -32.60 9.29
N ASP A 65 39.24 -32.63 8.42
CA ASP A 65 39.09 -33.66 7.38
C ASP A 65 37.65 -33.70 6.84
N ALA A 66 37.54 -34.04 5.57
CA ALA A 66 36.30 -34.24 4.85
C ALA A 66 36.03 -35.74 4.68
N SER A 67 34.81 -36.21 4.95
CA SER A 67 34.28 -37.38 4.24
C SER A 67 32.76 -37.55 4.35
N ARG A 68 32.14 -37.57 3.16
CA ARG A 68 31.16 -38.55 2.66
C ARG A 68 30.11 -39.13 3.61
N PHE A 69 28.83 -38.94 3.28
CA PHE A 69 27.76 -39.96 3.21
C PHE A 69 26.66 -39.39 2.29
N SER A 70 26.63 -39.72 1.00
CA SER A 70 25.94 -40.86 0.35
C SER A 70 24.41 -40.76 0.29
N ASN A 71 23.91 -40.68 -0.95
CA ASN A 71 22.56 -41.03 -1.38
C ASN A 71 22.09 -42.35 -0.77
N ALA A 72 20.83 -42.40 -0.32
CA ALA A 72 20.08 -43.64 -0.20
C ALA A 72 18.64 -43.43 -0.65
N ALA A 73 18.23 -44.30 -1.56
CA ALA A 73 16.98 -44.33 -2.26
C ALA A 73 15.81 -44.80 -1.37
N SER A 74 14.61 -44.41 -1.79
CA SER A 74 13.32 -44.96 -1.38
C SER A 74 13.28 -46.49 -1.49
N PRO A 75 12.45 -47.16 -0.67
CA PRO A 75 11.79 -48.38 -1.10
C PRO A 75 10.28 -48.17 -1.19
N THR A 76 9.77 -48.36 -2.39
CA THR A 76 8.39 -48.78 -2.64
C THR A 76 8.14 -50.13 -1.98
N ARG A 77 7.00 -50.29 -1.31
CA ARG A 77 6.38 -51.62 -1.22
C ARG A 77 4.85 -51.55 -1.21
N SER A 78 4.34 -52.17 -2.25
CA SER A 78 3.01 -52.73 -2.49
C SER A 78 2.26 -53.23 -1.25
N ILE A 79 0.97 -52.91 -1.20
CA ILE A 79 -0.02 -53.68 -0.44
C ILE A 79 -1.12 -54.11 -1.42
N SER A 80 -1.29 -55.42 -1.56
CA SER A 80 -2.38 -56.08 -2.29
C SER A 80 -3.46 -56.55 -1.32
N ARG A 81 -4.72 -56.18 -1.65
CA ARG A 81 -6.03 -56.83 -1.46
C ARG A 81 -6.23 -57.84 -0.30
N SER A 82 -7.25 -57.59 0.54
CA SER A 82 -8.61 -58.19 0.44
C SER A 82 -9.45 -58.04 1.73
N ALA A 83 -10.76 -58.31 1.62
CA ALA A 83 -11.89 -58.24 2.58
C ALA A 83 -12.61 -56.86 2.66
N VAL A 84 -13.66 -56.59 1.87
CA VAL A 84 -15.07 -57.09 1.89
C VAL A 84 -15.89 -56.50 3.05
N THR A 85 -16.69 -55.46 2.77
CA THR A 85 -18.17 -55.35 2.95
C THR A 85 -18.63 -53.89 3.02
N SER A 86 -19.40 -53.42 2.04
CA SER A 86 -20.75 -52.84 2.24
C SER A 86 -21.27 -52.28 0.91
N ALA A 87 -22.53 -52.59 0.65
CA ALA A 87 -23.18 -52.55 -0.65
C ALA A 87 -23.82 -51.20 -0.96
N ALA A 88 -23.86 -50.90 -2.26
CA ALA A 88 -24.72 -49.89 -2.87
C ALA A 88 -26.18 -50.38 -2.94
N ALA A 89 -27.14 -49.47 -2.76
CA ALA A 89 -28.41 -49.48 -3.49
C ALA A 89 -29.18 -48.17 -3.25
N ALA A 90 -29.17 -47.29 -4.25
CA ALA A 90 -30.13 -46.20 -4.38
C ALA A 90 -31.14 -46.53 -5.49
N ALA A 91 -32.42 -46.36 -5.16
CA ALA A 91 -33.58 -46.03 -5.99
C ALA A 91 -33.82 -46.79 -7.32
N ARG A 92 -34.79 -47.71 -7.28
CA ARG A 92 -35.81 -47.95 -8.32
C ARG A 92 -37.13 -47.38 -7.77
N GLY A 93 -38.11 -46.86 -8.49
CA GLY A 93 -38.38 -46.73 -9.91
C GLY A 93 -39.89 -46.48 -10.09
N ALA A 94 -40.29 -45.76 -11.13
CA ALA A 94 -41.62 -45.85 -11.73
C ALA A 94 -41.50 -45.47 -13.21
N ALA A 95 -42.06 -46.33 -14.06
CA ALA A 95 -41.85 -46.43 -15.50
C ALA A 95 -42.98 -45.78 -16.31
N PHE A 96 -42.72 -45.45 -17.58
CA PHE A 96 -43.66 -45.47 -18.73
C PHE A 96 -42.86 -45.37 -20.06
N PRO A 97 -43.41 -45.73 -21.25
CA PRO A 97 -42.78 -46.67 -22.17
C PRO A 97 -42.20 -46.04 -23.45
N ALA A 98 -41.44 -46.87 -24.16
CA ALA A 98 -40.62 -46.57 -25.31
C ALA A 98 -41.38 -46.11 -26.57
N LEU A 99 -40.79 -45.19 -27.34
CA LEU A 99 -40.94 -45.15 -28.80
C LEU A 99 -39.66 -44.64 -29.51
N ARG A 100 -39.11 -45.55 -30.32
CA ARG A 100 -38.24 -45.45 -31.51
C ARG A 100 -37.36 -44.21 -31.78
N ILE A 101 -36.11 -44.54 -32.09
CA ILE A 101 -35.05 -43.75 -32.74
C ILE A 101 -35.51 -43.21 -34.10
N SER A 102 -35.33 -41.91 -34.35
CA SER A 102 -34.91 -41.41 -35.67
C SER A 102 -34.17 -40.06 -35.59
N SER A 103 -32.89 -40.11 -35.92
CA SER A 103 -32.04 -39.10 -36.59
C SER A 103 -32.24 -37.61 -36.30
N SER A 104 -31.23 -37.06 -35.64
CA SER A 104 -30.71 -35.70 -35.76
C SER A 104 -30.58 -35.21 -37.22
N SER A 105 -31.41 -34.25 -37.64
CA SER A 105 -31.09 -33.43 -38.83
C SER A 105 -31.78 -32.06 -38.95
N GLN A 106 -32.65 -31.64 -38.01
CA GLN A 106 -33.47 -30.43 -38.21
C GLN A 106 -33.03 -29.15 -37.47
N ARG A 107 -31.99 -29.18 -36.61
CA ARG A 107 -31.46 -27.94 -35.98
C ARG A 107 -30.25 -27.31 -36.68
N SER A 108 -29.70 -27.95 -37.73
CA SER A 108 -28.58 -27.43 -38.52
C SER A 108 -28.99 -26.64 -39.78
N ARG A 109 -30.26 -26.74 -40.22
CA ARG A 109 -30.75 -26.06 -41.44
C ARG A 109 -31.33 -24.66 -41.19
N ALA A 110 -31.73 -24.35 -39.95
CA ALA A 110 -32.28 -23.04 -39.59
C ALA A 110 -31.21 -21.94 -39.56
N TRP A 111 -29.97 -22.26 -39.19
CA TRP A 111 -28.85 -21.30 -39.19
C TRP A 111 -28.17 -21.15 -40.55
N GLN A 112 -28.19 -22.20 -41.38
CA GLN A 112 -27.61 -22.16 -42.73
C GLN A 112 -28.44 -21.33 -43.72
N ASN A 113 -29.75 -21.17 -43.50
CA ASN A 113 -30.61 -20.32 -44.34
C ASN A 113 -30.58 -18.84 -43.93
N VAL A 114 -30.21 -18.51 -42.69
CA VAL A 114 -29.96 -17.13 -42.23
C VAL A 114 -28.63 -16.62 -42.80
N LEU A 115 -27.62 -17.49 -42.91
CA LEU A 115 -26.31 -17.16 -43.49
C LEU A 115 -26.31 -17.06 -45.03
N LYS A 116 -27.35 -17.55 -45.72
CA LYS A 116 -27.50 -17.48 -47.19
C LYS A 116 -28.27 -16.24 -47.70
N ARG A 117 -28.74 -15.36 -46.80
CA ARG A 117 -29.50 -14.14 -47.14
C ARG A 117 -28.74 -12.84 -46.88
N LEU A 118 -27.43 -12.90 -46.67
CA LEU A 118 -26.59 -11.70 -46.59
C LEU A 118 -26.14 -11.32 -48.02
N PRO A 119 -26.41 -10.09 -48.48
CA PRO A 119 -25.89 -9.63 -49.77
C PRO A 119 -24.36 -9.56 -49.71
N THR A 120 -23.70 -9.95 -50.80
CA THR A 120 -22.25 -9.89 -50.99
C THR A 120 -21.74 -8.45 -50.86
N LEU A 121 -21.16 -8.15 -49.69
CA LEU A 121 -20.57 -6.88 -49.28
C LEU A 121 -19.14 -6.71 -49.83
N GLU A 122 -18.96 -6.56 -51.14
CA GLU A 122 -17.62 -6.18 -51.66
C GLU A 122 -17.62 -4.97 -52.60
N THR A 123 -18.78 -4.55 -53.13
CA THR A 123 -18.85 -3.39 -54.04
C THR A 123 -19.43 -2.12 -53.42
N SER A 124 -19.82 -2.17 -52.13
CA SER A 124 -20.36 -1.00 -51.40
C SER A 124 -19.45 -0.50 -50.27
N GLN A 125 -18.32 -1.16 -49.98
CA GLN A 125 -17.40 -0.73 -48.92
C GLN A 125 -16.54 0.48 -49.31
N LYS A 126 -16.08 0.55 -50.57
CA LYS A 126 -15.23 1.67 -51.02
C LYS A 126 -15.98 3.01 -51.07
N SER A 127 -17.27 2.96 -51.42
CA SER A 127 -18.13 4.15 -51.49
C SER A 127 -18.60 4.61 -50.11
N PHE A 128 -18.83 3.68 -49.17
CA PHE A 128 -19.22 4.00 -47.79
C PHE A 128 -18.03 4.49 -46.96
N GLN A 129 -16.83 3.96 -47.18
CA GLN A 129 -15.59 4.45 -46.55
C GLN A 129 -15.26 5.88 -47.03
N ALA A 130 -15.45 6.17 -48.32
CA ALA A 130 -15.26 7.51 -48.87
C ALA A 130 -16.30 8.52 -48.34
N LEU A 131 -17.55 8.10 -48.15
CA LEU A 131 -18.60 8.93 -47.56
C LEU A 131 -18.37 9.19 -46.06
N LEU A 132 -17.83 8.22 -45.31
CA LEU A 132 -17.43 8.38 -43.91
C LEU A 132 -16.22 9.31 -43.74
N VAL A 133 -15.24 9.23 -44.64
CA VAL A 133 -14.08 10.14 -44.66
C VAL A 133 -14.51 11.57 -45.05
N ALA A 134 -15.48 11.71 -45.97
CA ALA A 134 -16.04 13.00 -46.34
C ALA A 134 -16.94 13.61 -45.23
N ALA A 135 -17.69 12.78 -44.50
CA ALA A 135 -18.47 13.21 -43.34
C ALA A 135 -17.56 13.63 -42.17
N ALA A 136 -16.46 12.91 -41.94
CA ALA A 136 -15.44 13.29 -40.96
C ALA A 136 -14.67 14.57 -41.33
N ALA A 137 -14.64 14.94 -42.62
CA ALA A 137 -14.02 16.17 -43.11
C ALA A 137 -14.96 17.39 -43.11
N ALA A 138 -16.27 17.19 -42.90
CA ALA A 138 -17.29 18.25 -43.00
C ALA A 138 -17.86 18.71 -41.65
N GLU A 139 -17.56 18.02 -40.54
CA GLU A 139 -17.87 18.51 -39.20
C GLU A 139 -16.67 19.27 -38.61
N GLY A 140 -16.39 20.41 -39.22
CA GLY A 140 -15.62 21.49 -38.62
C GLY A 140 -16.46 22.21 -37.57
N GLU A 141 -16.83 21.51 -36.50
CA GLU A 141 -17.33 22.11 -35.28
C GLU A 141 -16.48 21.50 -34.15
N THR A 142 -15.44 22.23 -33.76
CA THR A 142 -14.55 21.84 -32.67
C THR A 142 -15.36 21.80 -31.39
N ALA A 143 -15.93 20.62 -31.08
CA ALA A 143 -16.33 20.29 -29.73
C ALA A 143 -15.13 20.63 -28.81
N PRO A 144 -15.35 21.31 -27.67
CA PRO A 144 -14.25 21.65 -26.79
C PRO A 144 -13.49 20.34 -26.48
N ALA A 145 -12.19 20.33 -26.79
CA ALA A 145 -11.33 19.21 -26.48
C ALA A 145 -11.45 18.99 -24.97
N ASN A 146 -12.21 17.97 -24.57
CA ASN A 146 -12.54 17.76 -23.17
C ASN A 146 -11.29 17.15 -22.53
N GLU A 147 -10.37 18.01 -22.10
CA GLU A 147 -9.18 17.62 -21.37
C GLU A 147 -9.58 16.83 -20.12
N ALA A 148 -8.77 15.83 -19.78
CA ALA A 148 -8.99 14.96 -18.64
C ALA A 148 -9.13 15.78 -17.35
N ALA A 149 -10.10 15.39 -16.51
CA ALA A 149 -10.25 15.99 -15.20
C ALA A 149 -9.00 15.76 -14.35
N LEU A 150 -8.46 16.83 -13.77
CA LEU A 150 -7.27 16.72 -12.93
C LEU A 150 -7.63 16.10 -11.58
N ILE A 151 -7.01 14.97 -11.25
CA ILE A 151 -7.06 14.40 -9.90
C ILE A 151 -6.00 15.10 -9.06
N ASP A 152 -6.41 16.16 -8.37
CA ASP A 152 -5.54 16.97 -7.51
C ASP A 152 -5.25 16.25 -6.18
N GLY A 153 -4.21 15.42 -6.22
CA GLY A 153 -3.77 14.68 -5.04
C GLY A 153 -3.20 15.57 -3.93
N LYS A 154 -2.77 16.79 -4.23
CA LYS A 154 -2.37 17.76 -3.22
C LYS A 154 -3.60 18.24 -2.45
N ALA A 155 -4.65 18.68 -3.14
CA ALA A 155 -5.89 19.13 -2.49
C ALA A 155 -6.50 18.03 -1.62
N ILE A 156 -6.55 16.79 -2.13
CA ILE A 156 -7.06 15.63 -1.38
C ILE A 156 -6.17 15.32 -0.15
N ALA A 157 -4.84 15.35 -0.30
CA ALA A 157 -3.94 15.13 0.83
C ALA A 157 -4.09 16.19 1.92
N GLU A 158 -4.33 17.46 1.56
CA GLU A 158 -4.61 18.53 2.52
C GLU A 158 -5.92 18.29 3.30
N GLU A 159 -6.95 17.77 2.64
CA GLU A 159 -8.19 17.38 3.31
C GLU A 159 -7.96 16.28 4.34
N ILE A 160 -7.27 15.21 3.94
CA ILE A 160 -6.93 14.09 4.83
C ILE A 160 -6.07 14.56 6.00
N LYS A 161 -5.10 15.44 5.79
CA LYS A 161 -4.31 16.01 6.88
C LYS A 161 -5.16 16.80 7.87
N ARG A 162 -6.17 17.54 7.42
CA ARG A 162 -7.12 18.23 8.32
C ARG A 162 -7.95 17.24 9.14
N GLU A 163 -8.42 16.16 8.52
CA GLU A 163 -9.15 15.08 9.22
C GLU A 163 -8.27 14.43 10.30
N ILE A 164 -7.00 14.12 9.96
CA ILE A 164 -6.02 13.57 10.90
C ILE A 164 -5.77 14.56 12.05
N ALA A 165 -5.55 15.84 11.76
CA ALA A 165 -5.29 16.85 12.79
C ALA A 165 -6.46 16.99 13.77
N ALA A 166 -7.70 16.94 13.26
CA ALA A 166 -8.90 16.94 14.08
C ALA A 166 -8.96 15.71 15.00
N GLU A 167 -8.65 14.53 14.47
CA GLU A 167 -8.67 13.29 15.25
C GLU A 167 -7.54 13.25 16.28
N VAL A 168 -6.33 13.71 15.95
CA VAL A 168 -5.21 13.84 16.91
C VAL A 168 -5.61 14.75 18.06
N LYS A 169 -6.21 15.92 17.77
CA LYS A 169 -6.70 16.83 18.80
C LYS A 169 -7.77 16.18 19.69
N ARG A 170 -8.66 15.37 19.10
CA ARG A 170 -9.66 14.61 19.85
C ARG A 170 -9.01 13.60 20.79
N LEU A 171 -8.04 12.83 20.31
CA LEU A 171 -7.29 11.85 21.11
C LEU A 171 -6.50 12.50 22.26
N GLN A 172 -5.91 13.66 22.02
CA GLN A 172 -5.21 14.45 23.03
C GLN A 172 -6.15 14.97 24.13
N ALA A 173 -7.43 15.19 23.81
CA ALA A 173 -8.43 15.67 24.76
C ALA A 173 -9.13 14.55 25.56
N LEU A 174 -8.85 13.27 25.28
CA LEU A 174 -9.51 12.16 25.97
C LEU A 174 -9.14 12.11 27.47
N PRO A 175 -10.14 12.12 28.38
CA PRO A 175 -9.88 12.00 29.81
C PRO A 175 -9.22 10.68 30.17
N GLY A 176 -8.13 10.72 30.94
CA GLY A 176 -7.47 9.52 31.47
C GLY A 176 -6.54 8.77 30.50
N ALA A 177 -6.45 9.17 29.24
CA ALA A 177 -5.54 8.59 28.24
C ALA A 177 -5.14 9.61 27.18
N HIS A 178 -4.32 10.61 27.56
CA HIS A 178 -3.73 11.54 26.61
C HIS A 178 -2.85 10.76 25.63
N LEU A 179 -3.27 10.67 24.37
CA LEU A 179 -2.57 9.95 23.31
C LEU A 179 -2.16 10.93 22.22
N THR A 180 -0.85 11.12 22.07
CA THR A 180 -0.27 11.81 20.92
C THR A 180 0.43 10.78 20.05
N PRO A 181 0.02 10.58 18.78
CA PRO A 181 0.72 9.67 17.89
C PRO A 181 2.17 10.11 17.66
N GLY A 182 3.05 9.14 17.48
CA GLY A 182 4.49 9.37 17.31
C GLY A 182 5.03 8.66 16.09
N LEU A 183 5.67 9.39 15.18
CA LEU A 183 6.32 8.86 13.98
C LEU A 183 7.83 9.04 14.06
N ALA A 184 8.56 7.93 14.08
CA ALA A 184 10.00 7.92 13.96
C ALA A 184 10.46 7.73 12.51
N VAL A 185 11.46 8.49 12.10
CA VAL A 185 12.08 8.42 10.77
C VAL A 185 13.57 8.16 10.92
N VAL A 186 14.04 7.02 10.40
CA VAL A 186 15.45 6.66 10.30
C VAL A 186 15.97 7.06 8.93
N LEU A 187 16.97 7.94 8.89
CA LEU A 187 17.65 8.38 7.68
C LEU A 187 19.12 7.94 7.75
N VAL A 188 19.61 7.31 6.68
CA VAL A 188 21.01 6.90 6.57
C VAL A 188 21.68 7.64 5.42
N GLY A 189 22.71 8.43 5.73
CA GLY A 189 23.49 9.23 4.79
C GLY A 189 22.84 10.54 4.34
N ASP A 190 23.49 11.23 3.39
CA ASP A 190 23.24 12.66 3.09
C ASP A 190 22.57 12.90 1.73
N ARG A 191 21.82 11.90 1.24
CA ARG A 191 21.09 12.01 -0.02
C ARG A 191 20.09 13.18 0.02
N LYS A 192 20.30 14.18 -0.86
CA LYS A 192 19.50 15.42 -0.89
C LYS A 192 18.01 15.18 -1.15
N ASP A 193 17.69 14.19 -1.98
CA ASP A 193 16.31 13.78 -2.25
C ASP A 193 15.67 13.15 -1.00
N SER A 194 16.34 12.19 -0.36
CA SER A 194 15.90 11.59 0.91
C SER A 194 15.66 12.64 1.99
N GLN A 195 16.62 13.55 2.21
CA GLN A 195 16.46 14.65 3.18
C GLN A 195 15.26 15.55 2.87
N SER A 196 14.98 15.80 1.59
CA SER A 196 13.82 16.62 1.21
C SER A 196 12.51 15.92 1.56
N TYR A 197 12.39 14.62 1.31
CA TYR A 197 11.22 13.83 1.74
C TYR A 197 11.08 13.78 3.26
N VAL A 198 12.17 13.58 4.00
CA VAL A 198 12.15 13.58 5.46
C VAL A 198 11.70 14.94 6.01
N ARG A 199 12.18 16.05 5.44
CA ARG A 199 11.71 17.40 5.80
C ARG A 199 10.21 17.57 5.57
N MET A 200 9.69 17.10 4.44
CA MET A 200 8.24 17.15 4.16
C MET A 200 7.43 16.32 5.16
N LYS A 201 7.90 15.12 5.52
CA LYS A 201 7.25 14.27 6.54
C LYS A 201 7.24 14.95 7.91
N LYS A 202 8.37 15.49 8.36
CA LYS A 202 8.48 16.25 9.63
C LYS A 202 7.52 17.44 9.66
N ALA A 203 7.42 18.20 8.57
CA ALA A 203 6.50 19.31 8.46
C ALA A 203 5.02 18.86 8.55
N ALA A 204 4.67 17.77 7.87
CA ALA A 204 3.32 17.23 7.91
C ALA A 204 2.94 16.65 9.29
N CYS A 205 3.90 16.06 10.02
CA CYS A 205 3.70 15.68 11.43
C CYS A 205 3.37 16.91 12.29
N ALA A 206 4.15 17.99 12.17
CA ALA A 206 3.93 19.22 12.92
C ALA A 206 2.57 19.85 12.61
N GLU A 207 2.15 19.86 11.35
CA GLU A 207 0.85 20.36 10.92
C GLU A 207 -0.33 19.56 11.50
N THR A 208 -0.16 18.24 11.65
CA THR A 208 -1.21 17.34 12.13
C THR A 208 -1.18 17.08 13.64
N GLY A 209 -0.21 17.63 14.36
CA GLY A 209 -0.03 17.40 15.80
C GLY A 209 0.58 16.04 16.15
N ILE A 210 1.12 15.31 15.17
CA ILE A 210 1.87 14.07 15.39
C ILE A 210 3.29 14.40 15.83
N THR A 211 3.79 13.76 16.88
CA THR A 211 5.17 13.93 17.34
C THR A 211 6.12 13.25 16.36
N SER A 212 7.14 13.96 15.88
CA SER A 212 8.17 13.39 15.00
C SER A 212 9.45 13.10 15.77
N PHE A 213 9.97 11.89 15.61
CA PHE A 213 11.28 11.46 16.10
C PHE A 213 12.21 11.28 14.90
N GLY A 214 13.43 11.81 14.97
CA GLY A 214 14.41 11.69 13.89
C GLY A 214 15.65 10.94 14.37
N VAL A 215 16.10 9.98 13.57
CA VAL A 215 17.38 9.30 13.75
C VAL A 215 18.17 9.46 12.45
N ASP A 216 19.20 10.29 12.48
CA ASP A 216 20.08 10.53 11.34
C ASP A 216 21.40 9.78 11.58
N LEU A 217 21.72 8.81 10.72
CA LEU A 217 22.91 7.96 10.78
C LEU A 217 23.84 8.29 9.59
N PRO A 218 25.18 8.19 9.76
CA PRO A 218 26.12 8.51 8.70
C PRO A 218 26.06 7.48 7.56
N ALA A 219 26.55 7.84 6.38
CA ALA A 219 26.46 6.99 5.19
C ALA A 219 27.30 5.71 5.28
N ASP A 220 28.31 5.67 6.16
CA ASP A 220 29.22 4.54 6.40
C ASP A 220 28.85 3.70 7.63
N VAL A 221 27.71 3.98 8.26
CA VAL A 221 27.18 3.22 9.40
C VAL A 221 27.07 1.72 9.07
N SER A 222 27.30 0.86 10.05
CA SER A 222 27.12 -0.58 9.88
C SER A 222 25.64 -0.96 9.83
N GLU A 223 25.33 -2.11 9.22
CA GLU A 223 23.96 -2.63 9.19
C GLU A 223 23.44 -2.92 10.60
N GLU A 224 24.28 -3.47 11.47
CA GLU A 224 23.97 -3.78 12.87
C GLU A 224 23.55 -2.53 13.66
N GLU A 225 24.23 -1.40 13.45
CA GLU A 225 23.87 -0.12 14.08
C GLU A 225 22.53 0.41 13.59
N VAL A 226 22.21 0.28 12.30
CA VAL A 226 20.88 0.67 11.77
C VAL A 226 19.79 -0.22 12.39
N VAL A 227 20.02 -1.53 12.48
CA VAL A 227 19.08 -2.46 13.10
C VAL A 227 18.91 -2.16 14.60
N ALA A 228 19.99 -1.82 15.30
CA ALA A 228 19.94 -1.43 16.71
C ALA A 228 19.08 -0.17 16.92
N ALA A 229 19.27 0.86 16.08
CA ALA A 229 18.44 2.06 16.11
C ALA A 229 16.96 1.75 15.87
N VAL A 230 16.63 0.87 14.91
CA VAL A 230 15.25 0.42 14.68
C VAL A 230 14.68 -0.30 15.90
N LYS A 231 15.46 -1.15 16.57
CA LYS A 231 15.01 -1.84 17.79
C LYS A 231 14.73 -0.88 18.94
N GLU A 232 15.59 0.11 19.16
CA GLU A 232 15.35 1.14 20.18
C GLU A 232 14.02 1.89 19.92
N LEU A 233 13.72 2.19 18.66
CA LEU A 233 12.43 2.79 18.27
C LEU A 233 11.25 1.83 18.44
N ASN A 234 11.44 0.54 18.24
CA ASN A 234 10.42 -0.47 18.53
C ASN A 234 10.08 -0.54 20.02
N ASP A 235 11.08 -0.40 20.89
CA ASP A 235 10.90 -0.49 22.34
C ASP A 235 10.39 0.82 22.96
N ASN A 236 10.53 1.95 22.24
CA ASN A 236 10.06 3.26 22.72
C ASN A 236 8.51 3.35 22.72
N PRO A 237 7.86 3.52 23.88
CA PRO A 237 6.40 3.56 23.98
C PRO A 237 5.76 4.83 23.39
N ASP A 238 6.52 5.90 23.17
CA ASP A 238 6.04 7.14 22.56
C ASP A 238 6.06 7.08 21.01
N VAL A 239 6.79 6.11 20.46
CA VAL A 239 6.85 5.84 19.01
C VAL A 239 5.79 4.82 18.64
N HIS A 240 4.92 5.20 17.71
CA HIS A 240 3.81 4.38 17.24
C HIS A 240 4.02 3.91 15.79
N GLY A 241 4.79 4.65 15.01
CA GLY A 241 5.21 4.27 13.66
C GLY A 241 6.70 4.46 13.48
N VAL A 242 7.34 3.54 12.77
CA VAL A 242 8.74 3.61 12.37
C VAL A 242 8.81 3.56 10.85
N LEU A 243 9.50 4.53 10.27
CA LEU A 243 9.81 4.60 8.85
C LEU A 243 11.33 4.57 8.65
N VAL A 244 11.80 3.66 7.81
CA VAL A 244 13.19 3.65 7.35
C VAL A 244 13.24 4.27 5.96
N GLN A 245 13.91 5.43 5.84
CA GLN A 245 13.94 6.18 4.60
C GLN A 245 14.80 5.48 3.55
N LEU A 246 14.16 4.98 2.50
CA LEU A 246 14.80 4.39 1.35
C LEU A 246 15.24 5.45 0.32
N PRO A 247 16.23 5.13 -0.54
CA PRO A 247 17.06 3.92 -0.49
C PRO A 247 18.19 4.04 0.54
N LEU A 248 18.54 2.90 1.14
CA LEU A 248 19.70 2.78 2.02
C LEU A 248 21.01 2.71 1.21
N PRO A 249 22.16 3.02 1.83
CA PRO A 249 23.48 2.76 1.23
C PRO A 249 23.63 1.32 0.73
N LYS A 250 24.40 1.12 -0.35
CA LYS A 250 24.51 -0.18 -1.05
C LYS A 250 25.09 -1.31 -0.21
N HIS A 251 25.87 -0.99 0.83
CA HIS A 251 26.47 -1.98 1.72
C HIS A 251 25.49 -2.49 2.79
N ILE A 252 24.30 -1.90 2.90
CA ILE A 252 23.28 -2.26 3.89
C ILE A 252 22.16 -3.05 3.20
N ASN A 253 21.81 -4.21 3.76
CA ASN A 253 20.67 -4.99 3.28
C ASN A 253 19.36 -4.36 3.78
N ALA A 254 18.67 -3.68 2.86
CA ALA A 254 17.40 -3.03 3.17
C ALA A 254 16.31 -4.01 3.65
N GLU A 255 16.27 -5.24 3.14
CA GLU A 255 15.28 -6.24 3.57
C GLU A 255 15.46 -6.61 5.03
N ARG A 256 16.71 -6.76 5.47
CA ARG A 256 17.04 -7.07 6.87
C ARG A 256 16.67 -5.92 7.81
N VAL A 257 16.95 -4.69 7.41
CA VAL A 257 16.56 -3.49 8.18
C VAL A 257 15.04 -3.34 8.26
N LEU A 258 14.34 -3.46 7.12
CA LEU A 258 12.88 -3.34 7.07
C LEU A 258 12.18 -4.45 7.87
N SER A 259 12.72 -5.67 7.86
CA SER A 259 12.19 -6.80 8.65
C SER A 259 12.44 -6.66 10.15
N ALA A 260 13.33 -5.75 10.58
CA ALA A 260 13.55 -5.44 11.99
C ALA A 260 12.50 -4.48 12.56
N VAL A 261 11.72 -3.80 11.72
CA VAL A 261 10.62 -2.94 12.17
C VAL A 261 9.50 -3.82 12.72
N SER A 262 9.06 -3.54 13.95
CA SER A 262 7.94 -4.27 14.56
C SER A 262 6.70 -4.16 13.69
N ILE A 263 5.97 -5.27 13.53
CA ILE A 263 4.75 -5.29 12.72
C ILE A 263 3.71 -4.28 13.20
N ASP A 264 3.65 -4.00 14.50
CA ASP A 264 2.72 -3.03 15.10
C ASP A 264 3.11 -1.58 14.84
N LYS A 265 4.35 -1.34 14.38
CA LYS A 265 4.88 -0.01 14.06
C LYS A 265 5.31 0.16 12.60
N ASP A 266 5.11 -0.85 11.75
CA ASP A 266 5.42 -0.84 10.31
C ASP A 266 4.42 0.01 9.51
N VAL A 267 4.42 1.32 9.76
CA VAL A 267 3.46 2.26 9.16
C VAL A 267 3.64 2.46 7.65
N ASP A 268 4.77 2.05 7.09
CA ASP A 268 4.98 1.96 5.64
C ASP A 268 4.40 0.66 5.03
N GLY A 269 4.02 -0.32 5.85
CA GLY A 269 3.36 -1.55 5.42
C GLY A 269 4.26 -2.51 4.64
N PHE A 270 5.58 -2.45 4.82
CA PHE A 270 6.53 -3.25 4.05
C PHE A 270 6.85 -4.60 4.66
N HIS A 271 6.43 -4.86 5.90
CA HIS A 271 6.62 -6.14 6.56
C HIS A 271 5.89 -7.24 5.75
N PRO A 272 6.55 -8.37 5.44
CA PRO A 272 5.94 -9.45 4.66
C PRO A 272 4.59 -9.95 5.18
N ILE A 273 4.33 -9.86 6.50
CA ILE A 273 3.06 -10.26 7.09
C ILE A 273 1.93 -9.30 6.65
N ASN A 274 2.18 -7.99 6.58
CA ASN A 274 1.21 -7.02 6.06
C ASN A 274 0.85 -7.33 4.60
N ILE A 275 1.84 -7.61 3.76
CA ILE A 275 1.61 -7.97 2.35
C ILE A 275 0.89 -9.32 2.22
N GLY A 276 1.26 -10.32 3.02
CA GLY A 276 0.57 -11.61 3.04
C GLY A 276 -0.89 -11.48 3.48
N GLN A 277 -1.16 -10.70 4.54
CA GLN A 277 -2.52 -10.40 4.98
C GLN A 277 -3.31 -9.61 3.95
N LEU A 278 -2.67 -8.74 3.16
CA LEU A 278 -3.28 -8.04 2.03
C LEU A 278 -3.63 -9.00 0.88
N ALA A 279 -2.81 -10.01 0.61
CA ALA A 279 -3.07 -10.98 -0.46
C ALA A 279 -4.19 -11.98 -0.10
N MET A 280 -4.40 -12.27 1.18
CA MET A 280 -5.36 -13.28 1.64
C MET A 280 -6.78 -12.72 1.77
N ALA A 281 -7.75 -13.40 1.14
CA ALA A 281 -9.18 -13.09 1.32
C ALA A 281 -9.61 -13.26 2.78
N GLY A 282 -10.47 -12.36 3.27
CA GLY A 282 -10.96 -12.37 4.66
C GLY A 282 -9.95 -11.96 5.72
N ARG A 283 -8.72 -11.55 5.34
CA ARG A 283 -7.71 -11.00 6.26
C ARG A 283 -7.58 -9.50 6.07
N LYS A 284 -7.32 -8.78 7.17
CA LYS A 284 -7.04 -7.34 7.17
C LYS A 284 -5.59 -7.12 7.61
N PRO A 285 -4.73 -6.50 6.79
CA PRO A 285 -3.38 -6.15 7.21
C PRO A 285 -3.41 -5.13 8.36
N LEU A 286 -2.36 -5.08 9.19
CA LEU A 286 -2.26 -4.00 10.17
C LEU A 286 -2.05 -2.66 9.45
N PHE A 287 -1.22 -2.67 8.42
CA PHE A 287 -0.92 -1.51 7.59
C PHE A 287 -0.94 -1.87 6.11
N VAL A 288 -1.45 -0.95 5.30
CA VAL A 288 -1.38 -1.01 3.83
C VAL A 288 -0.28 -0.06 3.37
N PRO A 289 0.58 -0.45 2.41
CA PRO A 289 1.61 0.43 1.90
C PRO A 289 1.09 1.80 1.45
N CYS A 290 1.77 2.85 1.91
CA CYS A 290 1.29 4.24 1.84
C CYS A 290 0.95 4.69 0.41
N THR A 291 1.83 4.43 -0.55
CA THR A 291 1.65 4.85 -1.94
C THR A 291 0.48 4.12 -2.63
N PRO A 292 0.39 2.77 -2.58
CA PRO A 292 -0.81 2.05 -3.01
C PRO A 292 -2.11 2.50 -2.31
N LYS A 293 -2.09 2.66 -0.97
CA LYS A 293 -3.26 3.17 -0.21
C LYS A 293 -3.68 4.52 -0.76
N GLY A 294 -2.73 5.39 -1.05
CA GLY A 294 -2.95 6.72 -1.64
C GLY A 294 -3.54 6.66 -3.04
N CYS A 295 -3.10 5.73 -3.89
CA CYS A 295 -3.68 5.55 -5.23
C CYS A 295 -5.16 5.18 -5.16
N ILE A 296 -5.52 4.27 -4.24
CA ILE A 296 -6.90 3.85 -4.04
C ILE A 296 -7.74 4.98 -3.45
N GLU A 297 -7.20 5.71 -2.48
CA GLU A 297 -7.89 6.86 -1.88
C GLU A 297 -8.19 7.97 -2.90
N LEU A 298 -7.26 8.22 -3.84
CA LEU A 298 -7.48 9.12 -4.97
C LEU A 298 -8.67 8.65 -5.82
N LEU A 299 -8.72 7.37 -6.17
CA LEU A 299 -9.84 6.81 -6.94
C LEU A 299 -11.17 6.95 -6.19
N ILE A 300 -11.19 6.65 -4.89
CA ILE A 300 -12.38 6.75 -4.04
C ILE A 300 -12.88 8.19 -3.94
N ARG A 301 -12.02 9.15 -3.56
CA ARG A 301 -12.42 10.55 -3.39
C ARG A 301 -12.75 11.24 -4.71
N SER A 302 -12.16 10.78 -5.82
CA SER A 302 -12.55 11.19 -7.17
C SER A 302 -13.77 10.45 -7.72
N LYS A 303 -14.43 9.60 -6.91
CA LYS A 303 -15.65 8.85 -7.26
C LYS A 303 -15.48 7.96 -8.50
N VAL A 304 -14.29 7.40 -8.69
CA VAL A 304 -13.98 6.48 -9.79
C VAL A 304 -14.40 5.06 -9.38
N PRO A 305 -15.39 4.45 -10.05
CA PRO A 305 -15.81 3.09 -9.73
C PRO A 305 -14.70 2.09 -10.11
N MET A 306 -14.36 1.19 -9.18
CA MET A 306 -13.36 0.13 -9.40
C MET A 306 -14.02 -1.24 -9.65
N GLU A 307 -15.20 -1.47 -9.07
CA GLU A 307 -15.90 -2.74 -9.16
C GLU A 307 -16.24 -3.12 -10.60
N GLY A 308 -15.86 -4.34 -10.99
CA GLY A 308 -16.07 -4.87 -12.33
C GLY A 308 -15.22 -4.22 -13.44
N LYS A 309 -14.38 -3.23 -13.10
CA LYS A 309 -13.51 -2.55 -14.07
C LYS A 309 -12.26 -3.34 -14.38
N ARG A 310 -11.71 -3.14 -15.58
CA ARG A 310 -10.38 -3.64 -15.94
C ARG A 310 -9.34 -2.63 -15.46
N ALA A 311 -8.44 -3.06 -14.59
CA ALA A 311 -7.35 -2.24 -14.12
C ALA A 311 -6.00 -2.81 -14.56
N VAL A 312 -5.10 -1.94 -15.01
CA VAL A 312 -3.71 -2.30 -15.33
C VAL A 312 -2.78 -1.58 -14.37
N VAL A 313 -1.87 -2.34 -13.76
CA VAL A 313 -0.76 -1.79 -12.97
C VAL A 313 0.53 -2.01 -13.75
N ILE A 314 1.20 -0.91 -14.12
CA ILE A 314 2.47 -0.95 -14.84
C ILE A 314 3.59 -0.83 -13.81
N GLY A 315 4.25 -1.95 -13.53
CA GLY A 315 5.24 -2.07 -12.46
C GLY A 315 4.83 -3.13 -11.44
N ARG A 316 5.82 -3.86 -10.91
CA ARG A 316 5.64 -4.96 -9.94
C ARG A 316 6.58 -4.86 -8.74
N SER A 317 6.92 -3.64 -8.35
CA SER A 317 7.76 -3.41 -7.16
C SER A 317 7.04 -3.90 -5.91
N ASN A 318 7.81 -4.32 -4.91
CA ASN A 318 7.27 -4.79 -3.63
C ASN A 318 6.52 -3.70 -2.86
N ILE A 319 6.90 -2.44 -3.07
CA ILE A 319 6.40 -1.29 -2.31
C ILE A 319 5.23 -0.55 -2.97
N VAL A 320 5.06 -0.69 -4.29
CA VAL A 320 3.98 0.00 -5.04
C VAL A 320 3.20 -0.95 -5.93
N GLY A 321 3.83 -1.49 -6.98
CA GLY A 321 3.09 -2.17 -8.06
C GLY A 321 2.28 -3.38 -7.58
N THR A 322 2.94 -4.31 -6.87
CA THR A 322 2.29 -5.51 -6.34
C THR A 322 1.17 -5.19 -5.34
N PRO A 323 1.39 -4.37 -4.28
CA PRO A 323 0.32 -4.01 -3.36
C PRO A 323 -0.82 -3.19 -4.01
N ALA A 324 -0.54 -2.33 -4.98
CA ALA A 324 -1.58 -1.61 -5.72
C ALA A 324 -2.50 -2.57 -6.50
N ALA A 325 -1.92 -3.59 -7.14
CA ALA A 325 -2.68 -4.62 -7.83
C ALA A 325 -3.59 -5.40 -6.87
N MET A 326 -3.09 -5.77 -5.68
CA MET A 326 -3.88 -6.45 -4.65
C MET A 326 -5.02 -5.58 -4.12
N LEU A 327 -4.80 -4.28 -3.93
CA LEU A 327 -5.85 -3.38 -3.46
C LEU A 327 -6.94 -3.16 -4.51
N LEU A 328 -6.57 -3.01 -5.78
CA LEU A 328 -7.55 -2.95 -6.88
C LEU A 328 -8.39 -4.23 -6.93
N GLN A 329 -7.76 -5.39 -6.78
CA GLN A 329 -8.46 -6.68 -6.71
C GLN A 329 -9.43 -6.74 -5.52
N ARG A 330 -9.03 -6.25 -4.33
CA ARG A 330 -9.93 -6.14 -3.16
C ARG A 330 -11.11 -5.21 -3.37
N ASN A 331 -11.00 -4.26 -4.29
CA ASN A 331 -12.08 -3.38 -4.72
C ASN A 331 -12.81 -3.94 -5.96
N ASN A 332 -12.80 -5.27 -6.15
CA ASN A 332 -13.51 -6.01 -7.18
C ASN A 332 -13.12 -5.65 -8.63
N ALA A 333 -11.93 -5.07 -8.85
CA ALA A 333 -11.40 -4.87 -10.20
C ALA A 333 -10.79 -6.16 -10.77
N THR A 334 -10.88 -6.35 -12.08
CA THR A 334 -10.08 -7.36 -12.81
C THR A 334 -8.72 -6.75 -13.12
N VAL A 335 -7.65 -7.28 -12.51
CA VAL A 335 -6.33 -6.64 -12.53
C VAL A 335 -5.33 -7.40 -13.41
N THR A 336 -4.62 -6.68 -14.27
CA THR A 336 -3.45 -7.17 -15.01
C THR A 336 -2.20 -6.39 -14.61
N VAL A 337 -1.11 -7.10 -14.30
CA VAL A 337 0.17 -6.48 -13.98
C VAL A 337 1.10 -6.53 -15.20
N VAL A 338 1.52 -5.36 -15.66
CA VAL A 338 2.48 -5.16 -16.75
C VAL A 338 3.86 -4.91 -16.17
N HIS A 339 4.89 -5.48 -16.78
CA HIS A 339 6.28 -5.33 -16.32
C HIS A 339 7.27 -5.39 -17.50
N SER A 340 8.56 -5.19 -17.25
CA SER A 340 9.60 -5.12 -18.28
C SER A 340 9.71 -6.35 -19.21
N ARG A 341 9.20 -7.52 -18.79
CA ARG A 341 9.17 -8.76 -19.60
C ARG A 341 7.84 -9.00 -20.31
N THR A 342 6.88 -8.10 -20.19
CA THR A 342 5.57 -8.22 -20.83
C THR A 342 5.72 -7.94 -22.32
N LYS A 343 5.19 -8.82 -23.17
CA LYS A 343 5.15 -8.60 -24.62
C LYS A 343 3.98 -7.67 -24.94
N ASP A 344 4.23 -6.70 -25.81
CA ASP A 344 3.26 -5.70 -26.25
C ASP A 344 2.43 -5.07 -25.10
N PRO A 345 3.08 -4.39 -24.12
CA PRO A 345 2.36 -3.65 -23.07
C PRO A 345 1.26 -2.67 -23.56
N PRO A 346 1.41 -1.98 -24.71
CA PRO A 346 0.37 -1.09 -25.21
C PRO A 346 -0.98 -1.77 -25.49
N SER A 347 -1.01 -2.98 -26.04
CA SER A 347 -2.29 -3.67 -26.32
C SER A 347 -3.04 -4.01 -25.04
N ILE A 348 -2.33 -4.51 -24.03
CA ILE A 348 -2.89 -4.83 -22.71
C ILE A 348 -3.45 -3.57 -22.03
N THR A 349 -2.67 -2.48 -22.03
CA THR A 349 -3.03 -1.24 -21.33
C THR A 349 -4.24 -0.57 -21.99
N ARG A 350 -4.42 -0.74 -23.30
CA ARG A 350 -5.54 -0.16 -24.07
C ARG A 350 -6.90 -0.79 -23.75
N GLU A 351 -6.92 -1.90 -23.03
CA GLU A 351 -8.14 -2.53 -22.56
C GLU A 351 -8.59 -2.03 -21.17
N ALA A 352 -7.74 -1.25 -20.48
CA ALA A 352 -7.93 -0.87 -19.10
C ALA A 352 -8.86 0.36 -18.95
N ASP A 353 -9.78 0.27 -17.99
CA ASP A 353 -10.56 1.41 -17.51
C ASP A 353 -9.76 2.26 -16.51
N ILE A 354 -8.83 1.62 -15.77
CA ILE A 354 -7.96 2.26 -14.77
C ILE A 354 -6.52 1.85 -15.04
N VAL A 355 -5.61 2.82 -15.10
CA VAL A 355 -4.16 2.59 -15.25
C VAL A 355 -3.43 3.18 -14.05
N ILE A 356 -2.66 2.36 -13.33
CA ILE A 356 -1.69 2.82 -12.33
C ILE A 356 -0.29 2.65 -12.91
N ALA A 357 0.40 3.76 -13.19
CA ALA A 357 1.76 3.75 -13.72
C ALA A 357 2.78 3.91 -12.59
N ALA A 358 3.55 2.84 -12.32
CA ALA A 358 4.51 2.73 -11.22
C ALA A 358 5.79 1.98 -11.65
N ALA A 359 6.26 2.27 -12.87
CA ALA A 359 7.44 1.70 -13.48
C ALA A 359 8.73 2.45 -13.09
N GLY A 360 8.65 3.75 -12.77
CA GLY A 360 9.81 4.60 -12.52
C GLY A 360 10.61 4.88 -13.79
N VAL A 361 9.91 5.12 -14.91
CA VAL A 361 10.53 5.41 -16.22
C VAL A 361 9.81 6.62 -16.83
N PRO A 362 10.49 7.77 -17.01
CA PRO A 362 9.84 9.01 -17.42
C PRO A 362 9.18 8.88 -18.79
N ASN A 363 7.91 9.28 -18.89
CA ASN A 363 7.12 9.25 -20.12
C ASN A 363 7.10 7.88 -20.84
N LEU A 364 7.12 6.78 -20.10
CA LEU A 364 6.98 5.44 -20.66
C LEU A 364 5.60 5.23 -21.30
N VAL A 365 4.54 5.65 -20.61
CA VAL A 365 3.15 5.47 -21.06
C VAL A 365 2.77 6.62 -21.99
N ARG A 366 2.49 6.29 -23.25
CA ARG A 366 2.11 7.23 -24.32
C ARG A 366 0.62 7.19 -24.60
N ALA A 367 0.08 8.17 -25.33
CA ALA A 367 -1.35 8.21 -25.66
C ALA A 367 -1.86 6.90 -26.28
N ASN A 368 -1.08 6.27 -27.17
CA ASN A 368 -1.49 5.03 -27.83
C ASN A 368 -1.57 3.81 -26.88
N TRP A 369 -1.11 3.90 -25.64
CA TRP A 369 -1.27 2.84 -24.63
C TRP A 369 -2.63 2.90 -23.94
N LEU A 370 -3.31 4.05 -24.00
CA LEU A 370 -4.47 4.34 -23.16
C LEU A 370 -5.78 4.06 -23.90
N LYS A 371 -6.75 3.52 -23.16
CA LYS A 371 -8.13 3.43 -23.61
C LYS A 371 -8.77 4.82 -23.55
N PRO A 372 -9.47 5.29 -24.60
CA PRO A 372 -10.24 6.53 -24.51
C PRO A 372 -11.21 6.49 -23.31
N GLY A 373 -11.17 7.52 -22.48
CA GLY A 373 -11.97 7.66 -21.27
C GLY A 373 -11.46 6.90 -20.04
N CYS A 374 -10.27 6.28 -20.07
CA CYS A 374 -9.70 5.64 -18.87
C CYS A 374 -9.32 6.67 -17.80
N VAL A 375 -9.16 6.19 -16.56
CA VAL A 375 -8.57 6.98 -15.47
C VAL A 375 -7.10 6.59 -15.30
N VAL A 376 -6.23 7.58 -15.14
CA VAL A 376 -4.78 7.39 -15.02
C VAL A 376 -4.25 7.92 -13.69
N ILE A 377 -3.61 7.04 -12.91
CA ILE A 377 -2.86 7.39 -11.71
C ILE A 377 -1.37 7.21 -12.02
N ASP A 378 -0.66 8.33 -12.13
CA ASP A 378 0.79 8.38 -12.36
C ASP A 378 1.53 8.47 -11.02
N VAL A 379 2.18 7.36 -10.65
CA VAL A 379 2.95 7.22 -9.41
C VAL A 379 4.42 7.56 -9.62
N GLY A 380 4.89 7.54 -10.88
CA GLY A 380 6.27 7.79 -11.24
C GLY A 380 6.75 9.16 -10.77
N ILE A 381 7.98 9.23 -10.28
CA ILE A 381 8.63 10.50 -9.95
C ILE A 381 10.09 10.45 -10.38
N ASN A 382 10.35 11.00 -11.55
CA ASN A 382 11.64 10.89 -12.23
C ASN A 382 12.24 12.29 -12.38
N PRO A 383 13.43 12.56 -11.81
CA PRO A 383 14.16 13.78 -12.09
C PRO A 383 14.68 13.73 -13.54
N VAL A 384 14.34 14.75 -14.32
CA VAL A 384 14.81 14.95 -15.70
C VAL A 384 15.52 16.29 -15.76
N ASP A 385 16.74 16.30 -16.31
CA ASP A 385 17.53 17.51 -16.45
C ASP A 385 16.75 18.59 -17.21
N ASP A 386 16.73 19.78 -16.64
CA ASP A 386 16.04 20.94 -17.18
C ASP A 386 16.82 22.19 -16.79
N PRO A 387 17.72 22.67 -17.67
CA PRO A 387 18.54 23.85 -17.42
C PRO A 387 17.71 25.13 -17.20
N SER A 388 16.44 25.15 -17.61
CA SER A 388 15.53 26.28 -17.38
C SER A 388 14.92 26.29 -15.97
N SER A 389 14.95 25.15 -15.27
CA SER A 389 14.47 25.02 -13.90
C SER A 389 15.48 25.58 -12.91
N LYS A 390 15.01 26.28 -11.87
CA LYS A 390 15.84 26.77 -10.75
C LYS A 390 16.65 25.67 -10.06
N ARG A 391 16.20 24.41 -10.14
CA ARG A 391 16.88 23.26 -9.52
C ARG A 391 17.83 22.53 -10.48
N GLY A 392 17.87 22.92 -11.76
CA GLY A 392 18.59 22.23 -12.84
C GLY A 392 17.87 20.96 -13.34
N TYR A 393 16.73 20.61 -12.75
CA TYR A 393 15.89 19.49 -13.15
C TYR A 393 14.41 19.78 -12.90
N ARG A 394 13.55 19.03 -13.56
CA ARG A 394 12.11 18.93 -13.30
C ARG A 394 11.72 17.51 -12.93
N LEU A 395 10.61 17.36 -12.22
CA LEU A 395 10.05 16.04 -11.89
C LEU A 395 8.99 15.69 -12.92
N VAL A 396 9.12 14.51 -13.54
CA VAL A 396 8.19 14.00 -14.54
C VAL A 396 7.72 12.61 -14.13
N GLY A 397 6.45 12.31 -14.41
CA GLY A 397 5.86 11.01 -14.14
C GLY A 397 6.23 9.94 -15.17
N ASP A 398 5.65 8.76 -14.99
CA ASP A 398 5.80 7.65 -15.93
C ASP A 398 4.92 7.83 -17.17
N VAL A 399 3.91 8.69 -17.10
CA VAL A 399 2.96 8.98 -18.17
C VAL A 399 3.35 10.27 -18.88
N CYS A 400 3.27 10.27 -20.21
CA CYS A 400 3.36 11.50 -20.96
C CYS A 400 2.07 12.31 -20.78
N PHE A 401 2.07 13.20 -19.79
CA PHE A 401 0.88 13.94 -19.35
C PHE A 401 0.20 14.73 -20.48
N GLU A 402 0.98 15.44 -21.30
CA GLU A 402 0.45 16.24 -22.41
C GLU A 402 -0.27 15.40 -23.48
N GLU A 403 0.18 14.17 -23.70
CA GLU A 403 -0.52 13.24 -24.59
C GLU A 403 -1.75 12.63 -23.91
N ALA A 404 -1.59 12.18 -22.67
CA ALA A 404 -2.61 11.42 -21.94
C ALA A 404 -3.83 12.26 -21.54
N LYS A 405 -3.66 13.55 -21.27
CA LYS A 405 -4.76 14.46 -20.90
C LYS A 405 -5.82 14.61 -21.98
N HIS A 406 -5.52 14.26 -23.23
CA HIS A 406 -6.49 14.29 -24.33
C HIS A 406 -7.20 12.93 -24.55
N ILE A 407 -6.78 11.88 -23.84
CA ILE A 407 -7.31 10.52 -23.97
C ILE A 407 -8.08 10.09 -22.72
N ALA A 408 -7.53 10.38 -21.54
CA ALA A 408 -8.10 9.98 -20.26
C ALA A 408 -9.35 10.80 -19.91
N SER A 409 -10.25 10.22 -19.12
CA SER A 409 -11.34 10.99 -18.49
C SER A 409 -10.86 11.73 -17.24
N ALA A 410 -9.89 11.17 -16.52
CA ALA A 410 -9.24 11.80 -15.37
C ALA A 410 -7.79 11.35 -15.23
N ILE A 411 -6.92 12.23 -14.75
CA ILE A 411 -5.47 11.97 -14.63
C ILE A 411 -4.85 12.70 -13.43
N THR A 412 -3.92 12.06 -12.73
CA THR A 412 -3.11 12.73 -11.70
C THR A 412 -1.90 13.44 -12.32
N PRO A 413 -1.55 14.66 -11.88
CA PRO A 413 -0.33 15.33 -12.33
C PRO A 413 0.91 14.80 -11.59
N VAL A 414 2.07 14.97 -12.22
CA VAL A 414 3.37 14.83 -11.55
C VAL A 414 4.17 16.11 -11.77
N PRO A 415 4.56 16.85 -10.72
CA PRO A 415 4.25 16.63 -9.30
C PRO A 415 2.79 16.99 -8.94
N GLY A 416 2.36 16.64 -7.72
CA GLY A 416 1.06 17.06 -7.16
C GLY A 416 -0.01 15.97 -7.11
N GLY A 417 0.23 14.81 -7.71
CA GLY A 417 -0.66 13.64 -7.62
C GLY A 417 -0.36 12.77 -6.40
N VAL A 418 0.31 11.64 -6.61
CA VAL A 418 0.46 10.56 -5.61
C VAL A 418 1.46 10.89 -4.49
N GLY A 419 2.44 11.76 -4.75
CA GLY A 419 3.47 12.13 -3.76
C GLY A 419 2.89 12.69 -2.45
N PRO A 420 2.08 13.76 -2.47
CA PRO A 420 1.38 14.28 -1.29
C PRO A 420 0.53 13.23 -0.57
N MET A 421 -0.17 12.39 -1.34
CA MET A 421 -1.00 11.31 -0.80
C MET A 421 -0.19 10.27 -0.03
N THR A 422 1.02 9.96 -0.48
CA THR A 422 1.90 9.02 0.22
C THR A 422 2.22 9.51 1.64
N ILE A 423 2.45 10.82 1.82
CA ILE A 423 2.69 11.41 3.15
C ILE A 423 1.40 11.38 3.98
N ALA A 424 0.26 11.76 3.41
CA ALA A 424 -1.01 11.73 4.14
C ALA A 424 -1.36 10.31 4.63
N MET A 425 -1.12 9.29 3.79
CA MET A 425 -1.36 7.88 4.15
C MET A 425 -0.40 7.37 5.22
N LEU A 426 0.85 7.83 5.23
CA LEU A 426 1.81 7.52 6.31
C LEU A 426 1.33 8.07 7.66
N LEU A 427 0.82 9.30 7.69
CA LEU A 427 0.26 9.91 8.90
C LEU A 427 -1.02 9.19 9.34
N SER A 428 -1.88 8.82 8.39
CA SER A 428 -3.07 7.99 8.65
C SER A 428 -2.70 6.65 9.27
N ASN A 429 -1.72 5.93 8.71
CA ASN A 429 -1.23 4.67 9.29
C ASN A 429 -0.64 4.88 10.69
N THR A 430 0.09 5.97 10.93
CA THR A 430 0.64 6.31 12.26
C THR A 430 -0.46 6.57 13.29
N LEU A 431 -1.51 7.29 12.90
CA LEU A 431 -2.67 7.54 13.73
C LEU A 431 -3.40 6.23 14.08
N GLU A 432 -3.61 5.36 13.08
CA GLU A 432 -4.19 4.03 13.28
C GLU A 432 -3.34 3.16 14.23
N ALA A 433 -2.01 3.21 14.12
CA ALA A 433 -1.08 2.52 15.01
C ALA A 433 -1.23 2.99 16.46
N ALA A 434 -1.29 4.31 16.67
CA ALA A 434 -1.47 4.89 17.99
C ALA A 434 -2.81 4.53 18.63
N LYS A 435 -3.91 4.58 17.86
CA LYS A 435 -5.24 4.16 18.37
C LYS A 435 -5.23 2.70 18.80
N ARG A 436 -4.58 1.82 18.01
CA ARG A 436 -4.45 0.40 18.30
C ARG A 436 -3.64 0.11 19.56
N SER A 437 -2.54 0.83 19.78
CA SER A 437 -1.67 0.63 20.96
C SER A 437 -2.38 0.91 22.29
N LYS A 438 -3.43 1.76 22.27
CA LYS A 438 -4.28 2.09 23.43
C LYS A 438 -5.64 1.39 23.43
N GLY A 439 -5.91 0.50 22.46
CA GLY A 439 -7.20 -0.18 22.33
C GLY A 439 -8.38 0.75 22.04
N VAL A 440 -8.11 1.95 21.50
CA VAL A 440 -9.15 2.90 21.08
C VAL A 440 -9.73 2.41 19.76
N GLN A 441 -11.04 2.15 19.72
CA GLN A 441 -11.70 1.68 18.50
C GLN A 441 -11.62 2.74 17.38
N LEU A 442 -11.44 2.27 16.15
CA LEU A 442 -11.61 3.06 14.94
C LEU A 442 -13.12 3.21 14.73
N GLU A 443 -13.68 4.40 14.96
CA GLU A 443 -15.03 4.74 14.47
C GLU A 443 -15.00 4.97 12.96
#